data_AF-A0A645CVT1-F1
#
_entry.id   AF-A0A645CVT1-F1
#
_cell.length_a   1.000
_cell.length_b   1.000
_cell.length_c   1.000
_cell.angle_alpha   90.00
_cell.angle_beta   90.00
_cell.angle_gamma   90.00
#
_symmetry.space_group_name_H-M   'P 1'
#
loop_
_entity.id
_entity.type
_entity.pdbx_description
1 polymer ?
#
loop_
_entity_poly.entity_id
_entity_poly.type
_entity_poly.pdbx_seq_one_letter_code
_entity_poly.pdbx_strand_id
1 'polypeptide(L)'
;MIAHDGEGATKFLEVNIIGAASFADAKLAAMAIAKSPLVKTAFFGEDPNWGRIVCAAGYSGASMQADRVTLSIGGVKLVENGLNVGVPLEELTSIMAEHDISITVDLAAGKEKATVWTCDFSYEYVKINGEYHT
;
A
#
# COMPACT_ATOMS: atom_id res chain seq x y z
N MET A 1 14.67 -6.64 -6.38
CA MET A 1 14.71 -8.03 -6.90
C MET A 1 13.85 -8.97 -6.07
N ILE A 2 14.11 -9.18 -4.77
CA ILE A 2 13.33 -10.16 -3.97
C ILE A 2 11.81 -9.89 -3.97
N ALA A 3 11.36 -8.67 -3.69
CA ALA A 3 9.92 -8.36 -3.68
C ALA A 3 9.27 -8.37 -5.08
N HIS A 4 10.06 -8.16 -6.14
CA HIS A 4 9.60 -8.15 -7.52
C HIS A 4 9.46 -9.58 -8.08
N ASP A 5 10.13 -10.56 -7.45
CA ASP A 5 10.09 -11.98 -7.78
C ASP A 5 9.54 -12.79 -6.59
N GLY A 6 8.57 -12.21 -5.89
CA GLY A 6 7.90 -12.89 -4.79
C GLY A 6 7.18 -14.14 -5.29
N GLU A 7 7.14 -15.20 -4.48
CA GLU A 7 6.48 -16.45 -4.86
C GLU A 7 5.01 -16.20 -5.25
N GLY A 8 4.65 -16.48 -6.50
CA GLY A 8 3.31 -16.24 -7.02
C GLY A 8 2.91 -14.77 -7.14
N ALA A 9 3.83 -13.81 -7.01
CA ALA A 9 3.53 -12.39 -7.15
C ALA A 9 3.08 -12.05 -8.59
N THR A 10 2.08 -11.19 -8.72
CA THR A 10 1.61 -10.64 -10.00
C THR A 10 1.76 -9.12 -10.08
N LYS A 11 1.97 -8.47 -8.93
CA LYS A 11 2.17 -7.02 -8.79
C LYS A 11 3.38 -6.75 -7.90
N PHE A 12 4.18 -5.78 -8.30
CA PHE A 12 5.17 -5.14 -7.45
C PHE A 12 4.61 -3.85 -6.87
N LEU A 13 4.71 -3.67 -5.56
CA LEU A 13 4.16 -2.52 -4.86
C LEU A 13 5.28 -1.72 -4.19
N GLU A 14 5.38 -0.44 -4.53
CA GLU A 14 6.22 0.53 -3.85
C GLU A 14 5.39 1.36 -2.87
N VAL A 15 5.60 1.16 -1.58
CA VAL A 15 4.93 1.90 -0.51
C VAL A 15 5.82 3.03 -0.05
N ASN A 16 5.44 4.26 -0.41
CA ASN A 16 6.08 5.50 -0.02
C ASN A 16 5.30 6.17 1.10
N ILE A 17 5.94 6.34 2.25
CA ILE A 17 5.42 7.15 3.35
C ILE A 17 6.17 8.47 3.39
N ILE A 18 5.42 9.58 3.43
CA ILE A 18 5.94 10.93 3.63
C ILE A 18 5.24 11.60 4.81
N GLY A 19 5.77 12.76 5.23
CA GLY A 19 5.16 13.56 6.29
C GLY A 19 5.08 12.86 7.63
N ALA A 20 5.98 11.91 7.92
CA ALA A 20 6.04 11.23 9.21
C ALA A 20 6.76 12.08 10.27
N ALA A 21 6.44 11.86 11.54
CA ALA A 21 7.11 12.54 12.66
C ALA A 21 8.56 12.08 12.85
N SER A 22 8.88 10.84 12.47
CA SER A 22 10.23 10.29 12.48
C SER A 22 10.41 9.27 11.34
N PHE A 23 11.66 8.93 11.00
CA PHE A 23 11.94 7.82 10.08
C PHE A 23 11.38 6.48 10.60
N ALA A 24 11.42 6.26 11.92
CA ALA A 24 10.87 5.06 12.54
C ALA A 24 9.35 4.97 12.32
N ASP A 25 8.63 6.07 12.49
CA ASP A 25 7.19 6.15 12.19
C ASP A 25 6.90 5.92 10.71
N ALA A 26 7.68 6.52 9.82
CA ALA A 26 7.54 6.30 8.38
C ALA A 26 7.70 4.81 8.03
N LYS A 27 8.71 4.15 8.61
CA LYS A 27 8.96 2.73 8.41
C LYS A 27 7.86 1.85 9.03
N LEU A 28 7.33 2.20 10.20
CA LEU A 28 6.22 1.49 10.83
C LEU A 28 4.98 1.49 9.94
N ALA A 29 4.56 2.67 9.46
CA ALA A 29 3.43 2.79 8.54
C ALA A 29 3.66 2.03 7.23
N ALA A 30 4.84 2.20 6.61
CA ALA A 30 5.18 1.53 5.36
C ALA A 30 5.13 0.00 5.49
N MET A 31 5.71 -0.53 6.58
CA MET A 31 5.72 -1.98 6.86
C MET A 31 4.33 -2.51 7.19
N ALA A 32 3.49 -1.75 7.89
CA ALA A 32 2.12 -2.14 8.22
C ALA A 32 1.25 -2.28 6.96
N ILE A 33 1.36 -1.34 6.03
CA ILE A 33 0.72 -1.41 4.71
C ILE A 33 1.29 -2.60 3.91
N ALA A 34 2.62 -2.69 3.81
CA ALA A 34 3.30 -3.71 3.01
C ALA A 34 3.03 -5.15 3.44
N LYS A 35 2.74 -5.37 4.73
CA LYS A 35 2.43 -6.68 5.31
C LYS A 35 0.95 -6.99 5.39
N SER A 36 0.06 -6.03 5.13
CA SER A 36 -1.38 -6.21 5.28
C SER A 36 -1.92 -7.18 4.23
N PRO A 37 -2.49 -8.35 4.62
CA PRO A 37 -3.08 -9.27 3.66
C PRO A 37 -4.23 -8.64 2.89
N LEU A 38 -5.01 -7.76 3.53
CA LEU A 38 -6.11 -7.05 2.88
C LEU A 38 -5.61 -6.08 1.81
N VAL A 39 -4.52 -5.36 2.07
CA VAL A 39 -3.90 -4.50 1.05
C VAL A 39 -3.37 -5.35 -0.09
N LYS A 40 -2.56 -6.38 0.21
CA LYS A 40 -1.94 -7.23 -0.80
C LYS A 40 -2.97 -7.96 -1.68
N THR A 41 -4.09 -8.42 -1.12
CA THR A 41 -5.19 -9.05 -1.88
C THR A 41 -5.99 -8.04 -2.70
N ALA A 42 -6.11 -6.78 -2.25
CA ALA A 42 -6.76 -5.74 -3.05
C ALA A 42 -5.97 -5.46 -4.33
N PHE A 43 -4.64 -5.38 -4.25
CA PHE A 43 -3.79 -5.23 -5.44
C PHE A 43 -3.79 -6.46 -6.34
N PHE A 44 -3.81 -7.68 -5.78
CA PHE A 44 -3.99 -8.89 -6.58
C PHE A 44 -5.32 -8.88 -7.36
N GLY A 45 -6.41 -8.44 -6.71
CA GLY A 45 -7.73 -8.33 -7.32
C GLY A 45 -7.96 -7.06 -8.14
N GLU A 46 -6.93 -6.23 -8.33
CA GLU A 46 -7.01 -4.94 -9.02
C GLU A 46 -8.09 -3.98 -8.45
N ASP A 47 -8.41 -4.13 -7.16
CA ASP A 47 -9.38 -3.31 -6.41
C ASP A 47 -8.65 -2.11 -5.76
N PRO A 48 -8.88 -0.85 -6.19
CA PRO A 48 -8.22 0.34 -5.64
C PRO A 48 -8.78 0.74 -4.26
N ASN A 49 -8.72 -0.20 -3.31
CA ASN A 49 -9.33 -0.10 -2.00
C ASN A 49 -8.47 0.75 -1.05
N TRP A 50 -8.54 2.06 -1.22
CA TRP A 50 -7.81 3.04 -0.41
C TRP A 50 -8.10 2.90 1.09
N GLY A 51 -9.31 2.46 1.47
CA GLY A 51 -9.70 2.28 2.87
C GLY A 51 -8.85 1.24 3.60
N ARG A 52 -8.47 0.15 2.92
CA ARG A 52 -7.56 -0.87 3.47
C ARG A 52 -6.16 -0.32 3.72
N ILE A 53 -5.67 0.58 2.85
CA ILE A 53 -4.35 1.21 2.96
C ILE A 53 -4.32 2.19 4.14
N VAL A 54 -5.32 3.08 4.23
CA VAL A 54 -5.42 4.04 5.36
C VAL A 54 -5.63 3.32 6.69
N CYS A 55 -6.44 2.26 6.71
CA CYS A 55 -6.60 1.41 7.90
C CYS A 55 -5.26 0.80 8.35
N ALA A 56 -4.46 0.29 7.41
CA ALA A 56 -3.14 -0.25 7.71
C ALA A 56 -2.14 0.79 8.22
N ALA A 57 -2.14 2.00 7.67
CA ALA A 57 -1.40 3.11 8.23
C ALA A 57 -1.87 3.46 9.65
N GLY A 58 -3.20 3.46 9.88
CA GLY A 58 -3.82 3.80 11.16
C GLY A 58 -3.49 2.84 12.30
N TYR A 59 -3.45 1.52 12.07
CA TYR A 59 -3.06 0.56 13.10
C TYR A 59 -1.55 0.39 13.27
N SER A 60 -0.72 1.08 12.47
CA SER A 60 0.73 0.85 12.40
C SER A 60 1.50 1.22 13.68
N GLY A 61 0.90 2.04 14.55
CA GLY A 61 1.57 2.63 15.71
C GLY A 61 2.39 3.88 15.40
N ALA A 62 2.49 4.30 14.13
CA ALA A 62 3.10 5.57 13.74
C ALA A 62 2.22 6.76 14.13
N SER A 63 2.84 7.91 14.39
CA SER A 63 2.10 9.17 14.51
C SER A 63 1.49 9.56 13.16
N MET A 64 0.17 9.71 13.12
CA MET A 64 -0.60 10.06 11.92
C MET A 64 -1.74 11.01 12.28
N GLN A 65 -1.96 12.02 11.44
CA GLN A 65 -3.06 12.97 11.59
C GLN A 65 -4.18 12.54 10.64
N ALA A 66 -5.14 11.76 11.15
CA ALA A 66 -6.14 11.07 10.34
C ALA A 66 -7.04 12.01 9.53
N ASP A 67 -7.29 13.22 10.03
CA ASP A 67 -8.05 14.28 9.36
C ASP A 67 -7.24 15.04 8.28
N ARG A 68 -5.94 14.75 8.18
CA ARG A 68 -5.02 15.39 7.21
C ARG A 68 -4.28 14.39 6.34
N VAL A 69 -4.55 13.09 6.52
CA VAL A 69 -3.92 12.03 5.73
C VAL A 69 -4.29 12.18 4.26
N THR A 70 -3.30 12.00 3.39
CA THR A 70 -3.46 12.00 1.93
C THR A 70 -2.93 10.68 1.38
N LEU A 71 -3.60 10.12 0.38
CA LEU A 71 -3.18 8.88 -0.27
C LEU A 71 -3.34 9.00 -1.78
N SER A 72 -2.28 8.60 -2.50
CA SER A 72 -2.28 8.42 -3.94
C SER A 72 -1.86 7.00 -4.34
N ILE A 73 -2.43 6.48 -5.43
CA ILE A 73 -2.02 5.24 -6.09
C ILE A 73 -1.69 5.57 -7.54
N GLY A 74 -0.52 5.17 -8.04
CA GLY A 74 -0.08 5.49 -9.41
C GLY A 74 -0.05 6.99 -9.71
N GLY A 75 0.16 7.83 -8.69
CA GLY A 75 0.10 9.29 -8.80
C GLY A 75 -1.31 9.91 -8.74
N VAL A 76 -2.37 9.11 -8.82
CA VAL A 76 -3.76 9.58 -8.68
C VAL A 76 -4.14 9.68 -7.21
N LYS A 77 -4.60 10.86 -6.78
CA LYS A 77 -4.98 11.12 -5.38
C LYS A 77 -6.38 10.60 -5.10
N LEU A 78 -6.51 9.63 -4.18
CA LEU A 78 -7.79 9.05 -3.79
C LEU A 78 -8.32 9.61 -2.47
N VAL A 79 -7.42 9.98 -1.56
CA VAL A 79 -7.77 10.55 -0.26
C VAL A 79 -7.07 11.88 -0.11
N GLU A 80 -7.80 12.90 0.31
CA GLU A 80 -7.29 14.21 0.68
C GLU A 80 -7.93 14.65 1.98
N ASN A 81 -7.11 15.08 2.95
CA ASN A 81 -7.56 15.48 4.29
C ASN A 81 -8.50 14.44 4.93
N GLY A 82 -8.12 13.16 4.86
CA GLY A 82 -8.90 12.05 5.43
C GLY A 82 -10.20 11.72 4.71
N LEU A 83 -10.52 12.40 3.61
CA LEU A 83 -11.76 12.22 2.86
C LEU A 83 -11.50 11.66 1.46
N ASN A 84 -12.41 10.83 0.97
CA ASN A 84 -12.38 10.34 -0.41
C ASN A 84 -12.59 11.50 -1.39
N VAL A 85 -11.71 11.61 -2.39
CA VAL A 85 -11.79 12.62 -3.45
C VAL A 85 -12.86 12.27 -4.50
N GLY A 86 -13.31 11.01 -4.55
CA GLY A 86 -14.38 10.58 -5.46
C GLY A 86 -13.90 10.32 -6.90
N VAL A 87 -12.66 9.87 -7.05
CA VAL A 87 -12.07 9.51 -8.36
C VAL A 87 -12.89 8.39 -9.02
N PRO A 88 -13.30 8.53 -10.29
CA PRO A 88 -13.96 7.47 -11.05
C PRO A 88 -13.12 6.20 -11.12
N LEU A 89 -13.75 5.04 -10.96
CA LEU A 89 -13.06 3.75 -10.99
C LEU A 89 -12.29 3.53 -12.31
N GLU A 90 -12.83 4.03 -13.41
CA GLU A 90 -12.25 3.94 -14.76
C GLU A 90 -10.84 4.54 -14.85
N GLU A 91 -10.56 5.60 -14.08
CA GLU A 91 -9.23 6.24 -14.02
C GLU A 91 -8.21 5.38 -13.24
N LEU A 92 -8.69 4.49 -12.39
CA LEU A 92 -7.86 3.63 -11.53
C LEU A 92 -7.65 2.25 -12.15
N THR A 93 -8.56 1.79 -13.01
CA THR A 93 -8.48 0.46 -13.65
C THR A 93 -7.16 0.25 -14.38
N SER A 94 -6.71 1.22 -15.18
CA SER A 94 -5.44 1.08 -15.91
C SER A 94 -4.24 1.02 -14.96
N ILE A 95 -4.25 1.82 -13.90
CA ILE A 95 -3.19 1.84 -12.88
C ILE A 95 -3.15 0.51 -12.12
N MET A 96 -4.30 -0.01 -11.72
CA MET A 96 -4.37 -1.27 -10.98
C MET A 96 -3.99 -2.47 -11.84
N ALA A 97 -4.15 -2.37 -13.17
CA ALA A 97 -3.71 -3.37 -14.13
C ALA A 97 -2.18 -3.39 -14.33
N GLU A 98 -1.45 -2.34 -13.99
CA GLU A 98 0.00 -2.29 -14.10
C GLU A 98 0.67 -3.34 -13.21
N HIS A 99 1.87 -3.77 -13.61
CA HIS A 99 2.69 -4.66 -12.78
C HIS A 99 3.32 -3.89 -11.61
N ASP A 100 3.92 -2.73 -11.89
CA ASP A 100 4.60 -1.90 -10.89
C ASP A 100 3.67 -0.76 -10.45
N ILE A 101 3.22 -0.79 -9.19
CA ILE A 101 2.27 0.20 -8.68
C ILE A 101 2.89 0.96 -7.50
N SER A 102 2.86 2.28 -7.58
CA SER A 102 3.28 3.16 -6.49
C SER A 102 2.10 3.53 -5.58
N ILE A 103 2.34 3.51 -4.28
CA ILE A 103 1.40 3.92 -3.24
C ILE A 103 2.10 5.01 -2.44
N THR A 104 1.52 6.20 -2.35
CA THR A 104 2.09 7.29 -1.54
C THR A 104 1.10 7.71 -0.47
N VAL A 105 1.51 7.65 0.79
CA VAL A 105 0.71 8.12 1.94
C VAL A 105 1.46 9.24 2.65
N ASP A 106 0.80 10.38 2.82
CA ASP A 106 1.25 11.47 3.69
C ASP A 106 0.57 11.36 5.05
N LEU A 107 1.36 11.15 6.11
CA LEU A 107 0.85 11.04 7.49
C LEU A 107 0.54 12.40 8.15
N ALA A 108 0.96 13.51 7.53
CA ALA A 108 0.78 14.88 8.00
C ALA A 108 1.27 15.15 9.45
N ALA A 109 2.22 14.35 9.92
CA ALA A 109 2.75 14.34 11.28
C ALA A 109 4.19 14.92 11.41
N GLY A 110 4.86 15.20 10.29
CA GLY A 110 6.23 15.74 10.28
C GLY A 110 6.81 15.90 8.87
N LYS A 111 8.09 15.57 8.71
CA LYS A 111 8.84 15.76 7.44
C LYS A 111 9.63 14.52 7.01
N GLU A 112 9.65 13.49 7.83
CA GLU A 112 10.39 12.27 7.55
C GLU A 112 9.65 11.38 6.57
N LYS A 113 10.40 10.49 5.92
CA LYS A 113 9.88 9.61 4.87
C LYS A 113 10.58 8.26 4.88
N ALA A 114 9.91 7.24 4.36
CA ALA A 114 10.48 5.92 4.13
C ALA A 114 9.78 5.24 2.96
N THR A 115 10.53 4.40 2.24
CA THR A 115 10.00 3.56 1.16
C THR A 115 10.19 2.10 1.53
N VAL A 116 9.16 1.28 1.31
CA VAL A 116 9.20 -0.18 1.46
C VAL A 116 8.62 -0.80 0.21
N TRP A 117 9.23 -1.89 -0.25
CA TRP A 117 8.72 -2.66 -1.38
C TRP A 117 8.09 -3.97 -0.91
N THR A 118 7.00 -4.36 -1.56
CA THR A 118 6.30 -5.63 -1.34
C THR A 118 5.71 -6.11 -2.66
N CYS A 119 4.99 -7.23 -2.62
CA CYS A 119 4.18 -7.74 -3.71
C CYS A 119 2.70 -7.84 -3.29
N ASP A 120 1.84 -8.32 -4.18
CA ASP A 120 0.47 -8.74 -3.88
C ASP A 120 0.39 -10.11 -3.14
N PHE A 121 -0.82 -10.61 -2.92
CA PHE A 121 -1.08 -11.91 -2.30
C PHE A 121 -2.05 -12.68 -3.19
N SER A 122 -1.50 -13.53 -4.06
CA SER A 122 -2.24 -14.29 -5.07
C SER A 122 -2.64 -15.70 -4.60
N TYR A 123 -3.46 -16.38 -5.42
CA TYR A 123 -3.73 -17.80 -5.25
C TYR A 123 -2.47 -18.66 -5.42
N GLU A 124 -1.54 -18.28 -6.29
CA GLU A 124 -0.33 -19.07 -6.55
C GLU A 124 0.60 -19.07 -5.34
N TYR A 125 0.67 -17.96 -4.59
CA TYR A 125 1.39 -17.94 -3.30
C TYR A 125 0.87 -19.01 -2.34
N VAL A 126 -0.47 -19.11 -2.20
CA VAL A 126 -1.11 -20.11 -1.33
C VAL A 126 -0.83 -21.53 -1.83
N LYS A 127 -0.92 -21.75 -3.14
CA LYS A 127 -0.67 -23.07 -3.74
C LYS A 127 0.78 -23.52 -3.51
N ILE A 128 1.76 -22.67 -3.84
CA ILE A 128 3.18 -22.95 -3.63
C ILE A 128 3.41 -23.30 -2.15
N ASN A 129 2.98 -22.46 -1.22
CA ASN A 129 3.30 -22.64 0.20
C ASN A 129 2.39 -23.63 0.94
N GLY A 130 1.24 -24.01 0.37
CA GLY A 130 0.30 -24.98 0.94
C GLY A 130 0.53 -26.41 0.48
N GLU A 131 1.11 -26.61 -0.72
CA GLU A 131 1.43 -27.93 -1.27
C GLU A 131 2.89 -28.35 -0.98
N TYR A 132 3.77 -27.39 -0.73
CA TYR A 132 5.14 -27.66 -0.31
C TYR A 132 5.16 -28.31 1.08
N HIS A 133 5.84 -29.45 1.17
CA HIS A 133 6.29 -30.00 2.45
C HIS A 133 7.62 -29.32 2.77
N THR A 134 7.65 -28.50 3.82
CA THR A 134 8.89 -28.00 4.43
C THR A 134 9.38 -28.93 5.51
#